data_AF-A0A2T0AAG1-F1
#
_entry.id   AF-A0A2T0AAG1-F1
#
_cell.length_a   1.000
_cell.length_b   1.000
_cell.length_c   1.000
_cell.angle_alpha   90.00
_cell.angle_beta   90.00
_cell.angle_gamma   90.00
#
_symmetry.space_group_name_H-M   'P 1'
#
loop_
_entity.id
_entity.type
_entity.pdbx_description
1 polymer ?
#
loop_
_entity_poly.entity_id
_entity_poly.type
_entity_poly.pdbx_seq_one_letter_code
_entity_poly.pdbx_strand_id
1 'polypeptide(L)'
;MTPRRHKQHFLHWHRPHLHLHRHHEEKERESGSSESEDESSSSSDEEKDDDASGFSSLTWALIVMLALVTMAGIVLGVVLLKMPKSPPASSTGDTPTSPTGTDATPTAPGDTASPTASETGTTSPSTAVPAAGFLGSLAASYTVTPAAVPAFAMPSSAIPSPSAAVSYIDSSWTRNKGGSAETLSFVDDPLDAGGGPVLQVVYKKGSYSGGGVGGIGNWQFPVFGDKKNRAVLSYEVGFSKDFDFVKGGKLPGLFGGDAGSGCTGGRASTNCFSLRLMWRDKGAGEVYAYIPTYSGFCGTSAGPTTVFCHQDDFGASIDRGSFSFAAGSWTTVTQVAILNSAPDKANGVLELYVGEKAVIQLDNVIFRTNTSVFVNALTFSTFFGGSTTDYAATADCWTYYRNFQFFEGDAASSANGSTQAAKAGS
;
A
#
# COMPACT_ATOMS: atom_id res chain seq x y z
N MET A 1 -35.34 -63.83 -9.21
CA MET A 1 -36.33 -63.09 -10.03
C MET A 1 -35.76 -61.71 -10.33
N THR A 2 -35.61 -61.45 -11.63
CA THR A 2 -35.02 -60.27 -12.29
C THR A 2 -36.15 -59.25 -12.62
N PRO A 3 -35.89 -58.10 -13.26
CA PRO A 3 -35.57 -56.78 -12.68
C PRO A 3 -36.60 -55.70 -13.07
N ARG A 4 -36.36 -54.42 -12.75
CA ARG A 4 -36.66 -53.32 -13.69
C ARG A 4 -35.74 -52.11 -13.53
N ARG A 5 -35.02 -51.84 -14.62
CA ARG A 5 -34.20 -50.65 -14.92
C ARG A 5 -35.10 -49.45 -15.15
N HIS A 6 -34.66 -48.25 -14.78
CA HIS A 6 -35.03 -47.02 -15.48
C HIS A 6 -33.79 -46.28 -15.96
N LYS A 7 -33.91 -45.80 -17.19
CA LYS A 7 -32.87 -45.32 -18.09
C LYS A 7 -32.51 -43.86 -17.81
N GLN A 8 -31.27 -43.54 -18.12
CA GLN A 8 -30.69 -42.22 -18.31
C GLN A 8 -31.44 -41.40 -19.38
N HIS A 9 -31.49 -40.08 -19.20
CA HIS A 9 -31.58 -39.12 -20.29
C HIS A 9 -30.42 -38.12 -20.18
N PHE A 10 -29.50 -38.21 -21.14
CA PHE A 10 -28.52 -37.19 -21.50
C PHE A 10 -29.25 -36.08 -22.26
N LEU A 11 -29.03 -34.81 -21.89
CA LEU A 11 -29.29 -33.68 -22.79
C LEU A 11 -27.95 -33.12 -23.27
N HIS A 12 -27.67 -33.32 -24.55
CA HIS A 12 -26.71 -32.56 -25.33
C HIS A 12 -27.25 -31.15 -25.58
N TRP A 13 -26.43 -30.12 -25.35
CA TRP A 13 -26.64 -28.79 -25.91
C TRP A 13 -25.70 -28.60 -27.10
N HIS A 14 -26.27 -28.49 -28.29
CA HIS A 14 -25.60 -28.09 -29.52
C HIS A 14 -25.61 -26.56 -29.67
N ARG A 15 -24.46 -26.01 -30.07
CA ARG A 15 -24.29 -24.66 -30.63
C ARG A 15 -25.10 -24.51 -31.93
N PRO A 16 -25.52 -23.28 -32.26
CA PRO A 16 -25.67 -22.88 -33.64
C PRO A 16 -24.56 -21.89 -34.04
N HIS A 17 -23.81 -22.26 -35.08
CA HIS A 17 -23.17 -21.31 -35.99
C HIS A 17 -24.25 -20.68 -36.88
N LEU A 18 -24.20 -19.36 -37.09
CA LEU A 18 -24.90 -18.72 -38.21
C LEU A 18 -23.93 -17.88 -39.04
N HIS A 19 -24.18 -17.94 -40.34
CA HIS A 19 -23.38 -17.42 -41.44
C HIS A 19 -23.45 -15.91 -41.63
N LEU A 20 -22.34 -15.43 -42.20
CA LEU A 20 -22.13 -14.28 -43.08
C LEU A 20 -23.39 -13.82 -43.86
N HIS A 21 -23.65 -12.52 -43.85
CA HIS A 21 -24.20 -11.82 -45.01
C HIS A 21 -23.55 -10.44 -45.19
N ARG A 22 -22.98 -10.27 -46.37
CA ARG A 22 -22.43 -9.06 -46.98
C ARG A 22 -23.60 -8.28 -47.58
N HIS A 23 -23.66 -6.96 -47.36
CA HIS A 23 -24.39 -6.04 -48.24
C HIS A 23 -23.53 -4.80 -48.51
N HIS A 24 -23.21 -4.65 -49.79
CA HIS A 24 -22.85 -3.40 -50.45
C HIS A 24 -24.08 -2.50 -50.47
N GLU A 25 -23.89 -1.20 -50.23
CA GLU A 25 -24.61 -0.18 -50.99
C GLU A 25 -23.76 1.08 -51.09
N GLU A 26 -23.78 1.62 -52.30
CA GLU A 26 -22.91 2.59 -52.93
C GLU A 26 -23.75 3.87 -53.10
N LYS A 27 -23.16 5.04 -52.86
CA LYS A 27 -23.68 6.28 -53.45
C LYS A 27 -22.59 7.31 -53.65
N GLU A 28 -22.24 7.46 -54.92
CA GLU A 28 -21.41 8.52 -55.49
C GLU A 28 -22.09 9.89 -55.47
N ARG A 29 -21.23 10.93 -55.44
CA ARG A 29 -21.23 12.12 -56.31
C ARG A 29 -19.85 12.77 -56.17
N GLU A 30 -18.99 12.67 -57.19
CA GLU A 30 -18.75 13.70 -58.24
C GLU A 30 -18.43 15.09 -57.67
N SER A 31 -17.43 15.85 -58.08
CA SER A 31 -16.43 15.79 -59.17
C SER A 31 -15.62 17.09 -59.06
N GLY A 32 -14.35 17.13 -59.48
CA GLY A 32 -13.66 18.42 -59.67
C GLY A 32 -12.14 18.35 -59.72
N SER A 33 -11.62 17.72 -60.76
CA SER A 33 -10.23 17.78 -61.21
C SER A 33 -9.84 19.17 -61.75
N SER A 34 -8.58 19.56 -61.56
CA SER A 34 -7.73 20.03 -62.68
C SER A 34 -6.27 20.14 -62.26
N GLU A 35 -5.44 19.34 -62.91
CA GLU A 35 -3.99 19.48 -63.04
C GLU A 35 -3.62 20.79 -63.77
N SER A 36 -2.44 21.32 -63.48
CA SER A 36 -1.49 21.75 -64.52
C SER A 36 -0.09 21.92 -63.92
N GLU A 37 0.85 21.19 -64.52
CA GLU A 37 2.29 21.31 -64.41
C GLU A 37 2.78 22.68 -64.92
N ASP A 38 3.92 23.17 -64.44
CA ASP A 38 5.07 23.45 -65.31
C ASP A 38 6.27 24.08 -64.57
N GLU A 39 7.40 23.38 -64.73
CA GLU A 39 8.79 23.77 -64.93
C GLU A 39 9.46 25.02 -64.29
N SER A 40 10.55 24.69 -63.58
CA SER A 40 11.93 25.19 -63.74
C SER A 40 12.25 26.69 -63.54
N SER A 41 13.17 26.99 -62.62
CA SER A 41 14.57 27.34 -62.94
C SER A 41 15.31 27.89 -61.71
N SER A 42 16.62 27.67 -61.76
CA SER A 42 17.68 27.98 -60.80
C SER A 42 17.90 29.47 -60.53
N SER A 43 18.30 29.82 -59.29
CA SER A 43 19.61 30.41 -58.98
C SER A 43 19.72 30.78 -57.49
N SER A 44 20.84 30.35 -56.90
CA SER A 44 21.61 30.94 -55.79
C SER A 44 21.07 32.18 -55.08
N ASP A 45 21.06 32.14 -53.74
CA ASP A 45 21.82 33.08 -52.90
C ASP A 45 21.98 32.54 -51.47
N GLU A 46 23.17 32.76 -50.91
CA GLU A 46 23.58 32.45 -49.54
C GLU A 46 22.95 33.43 -48.54
N GLU A 47 22.34 32.95 -47.45
CA GLU A 47 22.48 33.60 -46.15
C GLU A 47 22.21 32.60 -45.00
N LYS A 48 23.16 32.56 -44.06
CA LYS A 48 23.04 31.91 -42.75
C LYS A 48 22.03 32.68 -41.92
N ASP A 49 21.27 31.99 -41.07
CA ASP A 49 21.20 32.32 -39.64
C ASP A 49 20.51 31.20 -38.84
N ASP A 50 21.21 30.80 -37.77
CA ASP A 50 20.77 29.90 -36.72
C ASP A 50 19.97 30.70 -35.68
N ASP A 51 18.67 30.45 -35.53
CA ASP A 51 17.87 31.01 -34.42
C ASP A 51 17.62 29.94 -33.34
N ALA A 52 18.57 29.86 -32.41
CA ALA A 52 18.33 29.37 -31.06
C ALA A 52 17.79 30.53 -30.21
N SER A 53 16.54 30.42 -29.77
CA SER A 53 15.87 31.40 -28.91
C SER A 53 16.63 31.63 -27.59
N GLY A 54 17.35 32.76 -27.51
CA GLY A 54 18.07 33.23 -26.33
C GLY A 54 17.17 34.03 -25.36
N PHE A 55 17.21 33.65 -24.08
CA PHE A 55 16.60 34.41 -22.98
C PHE A 55 17.28 35.78 -22.80
N SER A 56 16.52 36.79 -22.38
CA SER A 56 16.99 38.17 -22.25
C SER A 56 18.12 38.34 -21.22
N SER A 57 18.94 39.38 -21.38
CA SER A 57 20.06 39.67 -20.46
C SER A 57 19.62 39.85 -18.99
N LEU A 58 18.36 40.25 -18.74
CA LEU A 58 17.78 40.30 -17.40
C LEU A 58 17.53 38.92 -16.79
N THR A 59 17.19 37.91 -17.60
CA THR A 59 16.96 36.55 -17.11
C THR A 59 18.27 35.87 -16.72
N TRP A 60 19.36 36.15 -17.46
CA TRP A 60 20.71 35.71 -17.08
C TRP A 60 21.21 36.36 -15.78
N ALA A 61 20.98 37.66 -15.59
CA ALA A 61 21.37 38.36 -14.37
C ALA A 61 20.65 37.81 -13.12
N LEU A 62 19.36 37.47 -13.24
CA LEU A 62 18.57 36.85 -12.17
C LEU A 62 19.06 35.44 -11.82
N ILE A 63 19.41 34.63 -12.83
CA ILE A 63 19.94 33.27 -12.61
C ILE A 63 21.32 33.33 -11.91
N VAL A 64 22.19 34.25 -12.30
CA VAL A 64 23.52 34.43 -11.68
C VAL A 64 23.39 34.96 -10.24
N MET A 65 22.48 35.90 -9.98
CA MET A 65 22.21 36.40 -8.62
C MET A 65 21.65 35.31 -7.71
N LEU A 66 20.72 34.48 -8.20
CA LEU A 66 20.15 33.38 -7.42
C LEU A 66 21.21 32.31 -7.11
N ALA A 67 22.10 32.00 -8.07
CA ALA A 67 23.22 31.09 -7.86
C ALA A 67 24.21 31.61 -6.79
N LEU A 68 24.52 32.91 -6.80
CA LEU A 68 25.43 33.52 -5.81
C LEU A 68 24.84 33.53 -4.39
N VAL A 69 23.52 33.74 -4.23
CA VAL A 69 22.85 33.71 -2.92
C VAL A 69 22.82 32.29 -2.35
N THR A 70 22.63 31.26 -3.19
CA THR A 70 22.67 29.86 -2.74
C THR A 70 24.07 29.41 -2.30
N MET A 71 25.12 29.85 -2.98
CA MET A 71 26.51 29.53 -2.62
C MET A 71 26.94 30.21 -1.31
N ALA A 72 26.50 31.44 -1.04
CA ALA A 72 26.77 32.12 0.22
C ALA A 72 26.08 31.44 1.42
N GLY A 73 24.86 30.92 1.24
CA GLY A 73 24.13 30.16 2.27
C GLY A 73 24.78 28.83 2.62
N ILE A 74 25.34 28.13 1.63
CA ILE A 74 26.05 26.85 1.82
C ILE A 74 27.38 27.07 2.56
N VAL A 75 28.12 28.13 2.26
CA VAL A 75 29.40 28.44 2.95
C VAL A 75 29.15 28.84 4.41
N LEU A 76 28.08 29.58 4.71
CA LEU A 76 27.74 29.95 6.09
C LEU A 76 27.25 28.75 6.92
N GLY A 77 26.51 27.81 6.30
CA GLY A 77 26.07 26.58 6.94
C GLY A 77 27.21 25.61 7.29
N VAL A 78 28.26 25.55 6.47
CA VAL A 78 29.42 24.66 6.70
C VAL A 78 30.36 25.22 7.77
N VAL A 79 30.43 26.54 7.97
CA VAL A 79 31.26 27.17 9.01
C VAL A 79 30.63 27.06 10.41
N LEU A 80 29.29 26.95 10.52
CA LEU A 80 28.59 26.82 11.82
C LEU A 80 28.55 25.39 12.40
N LEU A 81 29.04 24.38 11.67
CA LEU A 81 28.99 22.96 12.09
C LEU A 81 30.33 22.40 12.63
N LYS A 82 31.35 23.24 12.82
CA LYS A 82 32.64 22.83 13.40
C LYS A 82 33.05 23.73 14.56
N MET A 83 32.48 23.50 15.75
CA MET A 83 33.15 23.85 17.02
C MET A 83 32.93 22.74 18.06
N PRO A 84 33.96 22.37 18.85
CA PRO A 84 33.89 21.29 19.82
C PRO A 84 33.16 21.71 21.10
N LYS A 85 32.43 20.77 21.71
CA LYS A 85 31.71 20.94 22.98
C LYS A 85 32.68 20.87 24.16
N SER A 86 32.83 21.96 24.91
CA SER A 86 33.52 22.01 26.20
C SER A 86 32.56 21.75 27.39
N PRO A 87 33.06 21.25 28.54
CA PRO A 87 32.28 20.66 29.63
C PRO A 87 31.78 21.70 30.66
N PRO A 88 30.83 21.34 31.56
CA PRO A 88 30.35 22.27 32.57
C PRO A 88 31.35 22.42 33.74
N ALA A 89 31.63 23.66 34.12
CA ALA A 89 32.40 24.01 35.31
C ALA A 89 31.48 24.25 36.51
N SER A 90 31.86 23.64 37.63
CA SER A 90 31.37 23.81 38.99
C SER A 90 31.67 25.19 39.59
N SER A 91 30.86 25.64 40.54
CA SER A 91 31.20 26.69 41.51
C SER A 91 31.20 26.16 42.95
N THR A 92 32.34 26.36 43.60
CA THR A 92 32.77 26.21 45.00
C THR A 92 31.92 27.00 46.01
N GLY A 93 31.92 26.77 47.32
CA GLY A 93 32.73 25.89 48.19
C GLY A 93 32.35 26.14 49.67
N ASP A 94 32.71 25.21 50.57
CA ASP A 94 33.57 25.46 51.75
C ASP A 94 33.62 24.24 52.71
N THR A 95 34.86 23.93 53.09
CA THR A 95 35.45 22.91 53.99
C THR A 95 35.04 23.06 55.49
N PRO A 96 35.54 22.25 56.47
CA PRO A 96 36.34 21.00 56.42
C PRO A 96 35.94 19.86 57.39
N THR A 97 36.63 18.72 57.26
CA THR A 97 37.38 17.94 58.29
C THR A 97 37.16 16.41 58.23
N SER A 98 38.28 15.69 58.32
CA SER A 98 38.63 14.25 58.19
C SER A 98 38.16 13.37 59.38
N PRO A 99 38.56 12.08 59.53
CA PRO A 99 38.31 10.85 58.74
C PRO A 99 37.78 9.67 59.63
N THR A 100 37.94 8.41 59.16
CA THR A 100 37.87 7.09 59.84
C THR A 100 36.51 6.39 59.64
N GLY A 101 36.36 5.13 59.22
CA GLY A 101 37.24 3.99 58.95
C GLY A 101 36.39 2.72 59.15
N THR A 102 36.76 1.60 58.49
CA THR A 102 36.42 0.19 58.87
C THR A 102 34.92 -0.21 58.87
N ASP A 103 34.44 -1.43 58.65
CA ASP A 103 34.95 -2.77 58.34
C ASP A 103 33.76 -3.65 57.85
N ALA A 104 34.10 -4.80 57.27
CA ALA A 104 33.47 -6.12 57.37
C ALA A 104 31.98 -6.42 56.98
N THR A 105 31.84 -7.19 55.87
CA THR A 105 31.33 -8.60 55.68
C THR A 105 30.04 -9.14 56.38
N PRO A 106 29.46 -10.31 55.97
CA PRO A 106 28.03 -10.47 55.67
C PRO A 106 27.32 -11.53 56.54
N THR A 107 25.98 -11.61 56.52
CA THR A 107 25.26 -12.77 57.10
C THR A 107 23.84 -12.92 56.52
N ALA A 108 23.56 -14.08 55.91
CA ALA A 108 22.24 -14.76 55.88
C ALA A 108 22.23 -15.80 57.04
N PRO A 109 21.13 -16.50 57.45
CA PRO A 109 19.89 -16.85 56.72
C PRO A 109 18.59 -16.92 57.62
N GLY A 110 17.48 -17.47 57.10
CA GLY A 110 16.48 -18.17 57.95
C GLY A 110 14.98 -17.99 57.63
N ASP A 111 14.45 -18.92 56.82
CA ASP A 111 13.15 -19.63 56.84
C ASP A 111 11.87 -19.06 57.51
N THR A 112 10.72 -19.13 56.80
CA THR A 112 9.63 -20.15 57.01
C THR A 112 8.25 -19.60 56.59
N ALA A 113 7.44 -20.50 56.00
CA ALA A 113 5.97 -20.58 55.97
C ALA A 113 5.20 -20.10 54.71
N SER A 114 4.69 -21.11 53.98
CA SER A 114 3.53 -21.06 53.08
C SER A 114 2.23 -21.22 53.89
N PRO A 115 1.08 -20.71 53.40
CA PRO A 115 0.16 -21.64 52.71
C PRO A 115 -0.56 -21.06 51.48
N THR A 116 -0.71 -21.95 50.49
CA THR A 116 -1.77 -22.11 49.48
C THR A 116 -2.97 -21.16 49.52
N ALA A 117 -3.19 -20.43 48.41
CA ALA A 117 -4.53 -20.06 47.92
C ALA A 117 -4.51 -19.79 46.40
N SER A 118 -5.35 -20.56 45.70
CA SER A 118 -5.78 -20.54 44.29
C SER A 118 -5.34 -19.39 43.38
N GLU A 119 -4.53 -19.73 42.38
CA GLU A 119 -4.46 -19.00 41.11
C GLU A 119 -5.74 -19.24 40.30
N THR A 120 -6.62 -18.24 40.25
CA THR A 120 -7.55 -18.10 39.13
C THR A 120 -6.79 -17.50 37.94
N GLY A 121 -6.11 -18.37 37.21
CA GLY A 121 -5.60 -18.06 35.88
C GLY A 121 -6.75 -17.70 34.96
N THR A 122 -6.90 -16.43 34.63
CA THR A 122 -7.75 -16.00 33.51
C THR A 122 -6.85 -15.90 32.29
N THR A 123 -6.63 -17.04 31.65
CA THR A 123 -6.13 -17.09 30.27
C THR A 123 -7.28 -16.64 29.37
N SER A 124 -7.11 -15.48 28.74
CA SER A 124 -8.01 -15.03 27.68
C SER A 124 -7.80 -15.93 26.45
N PRO A 125 -8.83 -16.54 25.87
CA PRO A 125 -8.64 -17.47 24.76
C PRO A 125 -8.43 -16.69 23.47
N SER A 126 -7.18 -16.40 23.12
CA SER A 126 -6.80 -16.18 21.71
C SER A 126 -6.81 -17.53 21.01
N THR A 127 -8.01 -18.01 20.68
CA THR A 127 -8.17 -19.16 19.81
C THR A 127 -8.52 -18.60 18.44
N ALA A 128 -7.55 -18.59 17.53
CA ALA A 128 -7.80 -18.28 16.13
C ALA A 128 -8.92 -19.20 15.63
N VAL A 129 -10.11 -18.64 15.38
CA VAL A 129 -11.17 -19.37 14.70
C VAL A 129 -10.64 -19.62 13.28
N PRO A 130 -10.50 -20.89 12.82
CA PRO A 130 -10.18 -21.13 11.43
C PRO A 130 -11.23 -20.42 10.58
N ALA A 131 -10.81 -19.61 9.63
CA ALA A 131 -11.74 -18.84 8.81
C ALA A 131 -12.81 -19.78 8.26
N ALA A 132 -14.07 -19.56 8.64
CA ALA A 132 -15.20 -20.30 8.09
C ALA A 132 -15.60 -19.68 6.74
N GLY A 133 -16.25 -20.46 5.89
CA GLY A 133 -16.79 -19.98 4.62
C GLY A 133 -15.70 -19.70 3.57
N PHE A 134 -15.90 -18.61 2.83
CA PHE A 134 -15.07 -18.26 1.67
C PHE A 134 -13.58 -18.14 2.02
N LEU A 135 -13.23 -17.39 3.07
CA LEU A 135 -11.82 -17.13 3.38
C LEU A 135 -11.06 -18.39 3.81
N GLY A 136 -11.71 -19.33 4.50
CA GLY A 136 -11.12 -20.63 4.80
C GLY A 136 -10.87 -21.48 3.56
N SER A 137 -11.83 -21.48 2.64
CA SER A 137 -11.71 -22.19 1.36
C SER A 137 -10.60 -21.59 0.48
N LEU A 138 -10.49 -20.26 0.47
CA LEU A 138 -9.44 -19.53 -0.23
C LEU A 138 -8.05 -19.78 0.39
N ALA A 139 -7.97 -19.77 1.73
CA ALA A 139 -6.74 -20.08 2.44
C ALA A 139 -6.25 -21.51 2.10
N ALA A 140 -7.17 -22.48 2.08
CA ALA A 140 -6.86 -23.85 1.70
C ALA A 140 -6.41 -23.95 0.23
N SER A 141 -7.06 -23.26 -0.72
CA SER A 141 -6.69 -23.32 -2.14
C SER A 141 -5.29 -22.77 -2.42
N TYR A 142 -4.83 -21.79 -1.64
CA TYR A 142 -3.46 -21.28 -1.75
C TYR A 142 -2.45 -21.93 -0.81
N THR A 143 -2.87 -22.96 -0.06
CA THR A 143 -2.01 -23.68 0.90
C THR A 143 -1.39 -22.72 1.93
N VAL A 144 -2.21 -21.83 2.48
CA VAL A 144 -1.82 -20.91 3.56
C VAL A 144 -2.52 -21.27 4.87
N THR A 145 -1.83 -21.00 5.97
CA THR A 145 -2.33 -21.20 7.35
C THR A 145 -2.48 -19.86 8.03
N PRO A 146 -3.19 -19.75 9.17
CA PRO A 146 -3.22 -18.50 9.93
C PRO A 146 -1.80 -17.95 10.18
N ALA A 147 -1.63 -16.64 10.03
CA ALA A 147 -0.33 -15.98 10.19
C ALA A 147 0.12 -15.91 11.66
N ALA A 148 1.38 -15.47 11.87
CA ALA A 148 1.93 -15.25 13.22
C ALA A 148 1.02 -14.35 14.10
N VAL A 149 0.42 -13.32 13.49
CA VAL A 149 -0.70 -12.57 14.05
C VAL A 149 -1.91 -12.84 13.14
N PRO A 150 -2.84 -13.74 13.52
CA PRO A 150 -3.91 -14.18 12.63
C PRO A 150 -5.03 -13.14 12.49
N ALA A 151 -5.18 -12.25 13.46
CA ALA A 151 -6.14 -11.15 13.46
C ALA A 151 -5.69 -10.06 14.45
N PHE A 152 -6.21 -8.84 14.29
CA PHE A 152 -6.02 -7.78 15.26
C PHE A 152 -7.07 -7.85 16.38
N ALA A 153 -6.61 -7.72 17.63
CA ALA A 153 -7.51 -7.59 18.78
C ALA A 153 -8.22 -6.23 18.73
N MET A 154 -9.55 -6.24 18.70
CA MET A 154 -10.36 -5.00 18.76
C MET A 154 -10.83 -4.76 20.19
N PRO A 155 -10.99 -3.50 20.63
CA PRO A 155 -11.51 -3.23 21.97
C PRO A 155 -12.97 -3.64 22.06
N SER A 156 -13.44 -3.97 23.27
CA SER A 156 -14.84 -4.34 23.51
C SER A 156 -15.80 -3.14 23.57
N SER A 157 -15.26 -1.92 23.67
CA SER A 157 -16.02 -0.66 23.66
C SER A 157 -15.27 0.42 22.89
N ALA A 158 -15.99 1.48 22.47
CA ALA A 158 -15.38 2.65 21.84
C ALA A 158 -14.27 3.27 22.72
N ILE A 159 -13.21 3.74 22.05
CA ILE A 159 -12.09 4.51 22.62
C ILE A 159 -11.96 5.77 21.75
N PRO A 160 -12.79 6.81 22.03
CA PRO A 160 -12.91 7.96 21.13
C PRO A 160 -11.71 8.91 21.19
N SER A 161 -10.83 8.77 22.19
CA SER A 161 -9.65 9.60 22.31
C SER A 161 -8.51 9.08 21.40
N PRO A 162 -8.00 9.92 20.48
CA PRO A 162 -6.73 9.73 19.77
C PRO A 162 -5.62 9.04 20.55
N SER A 163 -5.20 9.63 21.66
CA SER A 163 -4.06 9.15 22.44
C SER A 163 -4.35 7.80 23.09
N ALA A 164 -5.58 7.57 23.55
CA ALA A 164 -5.99 6.30 24.13
C ALA A 164 -6.11 5.20 23.07
N ALA A 165 -6.60 5.52 21.86
CA ALA A 165 -6.67 4.58 20.76
C ALA A 165 -5.27 4.12 20.31
N VAL A 166 -4.30 5.05 20.21
CA VAL A 166 -2.91 4.68 19.93
C VAL A 166 -2.31 3.85 21.06
N SER A 167 -2.57 4.21 22.33
CA SER A 167 -2.09 3.42 23.48
C SER A 167 -2.66 1.99 23.47
N TYR A 168 -3.93 1.82 23.08
CA TYR A 168 -4.52 0.51 22.88
C TYR A 168 -3.84 -0.26 21.74
N ILE A 169 -3.61 0.39 20.59
CA ILE A 169 -2.93 -0.25 19.45
C ILE A 169 -1.51 -0.65 19.84
N ASP A 170 -0.74 0.20 20.50
CA ASP A 170 0.64 -0.11 20.89
C ASP A 170 0.73 -1.23 21.95
N SER A 171 -0.31 -1.39 22.77
CA SER A 171 -0.38 -2.49 23.75
C SER A 171 -0.95 -3.79 23.18
N SER A 172 -1.78 -3.71 22.14
CA SER A 172 -2.52 -4.87 21.61
C SER A 172 -1.98 -5.38 20.27
N TRP A 173 -1.38 -4.52 19.46
CA TRP A 173 -0.88 -4.82 18.12
C TRP A 173 0.63 -4.53 18.06
N THR A 174 1.42 -5.51 17.65
CA THR A 174 2.85 -5.29 17.41
C THR A 174 3.05 -4.39 16.19
N ARG A 175 3.79 -3.29 16.36
CA ARG A 175 4.01 -2.28 15.31
C ARG A 175 5.47 -1.83 15.29
N ASN A 176 6.03 -1.67 14.09
CA ASN A 176 7.43 -1.28 13.91
C ASN A 176 7.63 0.23 13.68
N LYS A 177 6.61 0.95 13.17
CA LYS A 177 6.78 2.34 12.70
C LYS A 177 5.45 3.09 12.55
N GLY A 178 5.49 4.42 12.70
CA GLY A 178 4.58 5.40 12.07
C GLY A 178 3.63 6.14 13.00
N GLY A 179 3.08 7.28 12.53
CA GLY A 179 1.80 7.84 12.99
C GLY A 179 1.73 8.96 14.00
N SER A 180 0.72 9.80 13.82
CA SER A 180 0.16 10.66 14.88
C SER A 180 -1.09 10.01 15.46
N ALA A 181 -1.36 10.29 16.73
CA ALA A 181 -2.58 9.85 17.38
C ALA A 181 -3.83 10.58 16.86
N GLU A 182 -3.65 11.82 16.35
CA GLU A 182 -4.72 12.80 16.15
C GLU A 182 -5.84 12.39 15.21
N THR A 183 -5.60 11.42 14.32
CA THR A 183 -6.57 10.98 13.31
C THR A 183 -7.23 9.64 13.64
N LEU A 184 -6.91 9.04 14.79
CA LEU A 184 -7.36 7.70 15.17
C LEU A 184 -8.36 7.70 16.32
N SER A 185 -9.32 6.78 16.25
CA SER A 185 -10.19 6.45 17.38
C SER A 185 -10.79 5.06 17.17
N PHE A 186 -11.24 4.42 18.24
CA PHE A 186 -12.22 3.33 18.11
C PHE A 186 -13.60 3.89 18.43
N VAL A 187 -14.57 3.65 17.56
CA VAL A 187 -15.93 4.17 17.69
C VAL A 187 -16.93 3.04 17.56
N ASP A 188 -18.16 3.26 18.05
CA ASP A 188 -19.26 2.36 17.72
C ASP A 188 -19.50 2.38 16.21
N ASP A 189 -19.83 1.24 15.61
CA ASP A 189 -19.96 1.10 14.17
C ASP A 189 -21.05 2.02 13.61
N PRO A 190 -20.70 3.05 12.81
CA PRO A 190 -21.68 4.00 12.30
C PRO A 190 -22.40 3.50 11.04
N LEU A 191 -21.97 2.38 10.46
CA LEU A 191 -22.53 1.79 9.25
C LEU A 191 -23.39 0.55 9.54
N ASP A 192 -23.28 -0.03 10.73
CA ASP A 192 -23.98 -1.24 11.14
C ASP A 192 -24.38 -1.17 12.64
N ALA A 193 -25.63 -0.76 12.88
CA ALA A 193 -26.16 -0.58 14.24
C ALA A 193 -26.28 -1.94 14.96
N GLY A 194 -25.37 -2.20 15.89
CA GLY A 194 -25.27 -3.48 16.62
C GLY A 194 -23.93 -4.20 16.42
N GLY A 195 -23.08 -3.69 15.52
CA GLY A 195 -21.68 -4.11 15.41
C GLY A 195 -20.84 -3.72 16.62
N GLY A 196 -19.72 -4.43 16.82
CA GLY A 196 -18.72 -4.04 17.81
C GLY A 196 -17.94 -2.78 17.38
N PRO A 197 -17.03 -2.27 18.23
CA PRO A 197 -16.24 -1.10 17.90
C PRO A 197 -15.36 -1.28 16.66
N VAL A 198 -15.20 -0.21 15.89
CA VAL A 198 -14.41 -0.19 14.64
C VAL A 198 -13.31 0.86 14.72
N LEU A 199 -12.20 0.61 14.02
CA LEU A 199 -11.12 1.59 13.91
C LEU A 199 -11.56 2.70 12.95
N GLN A 200 -11.68 3.93 13.44
CA GLN A 200 -11.98 5.10 12.63
C GLN A 200 -10.71 5.89 12.33
N VAL A 201 -10.56 6.28 11.06
CA VAL A 201 -9.55 7.24 10.61
C VAL A 201 -10.22 8.52 10.12
N VAL A 202 -9.79 9.67 10.64
CA VAL A 202 -10.33 11.00 10.31
C VAL A 202 -9.53 11.62 9.16
N TYR A 203 -10.23 12.24 8.21
CA TYR A 203 -9.65 13.16 7.22
C TYR A 203 -10.35 14.52 7.37
N LYS A 204 -9.62 15.55 7.83
CA LYS A 204 -10.19 16.90 7.91
C LYS A 204 -10.33 17.49 6.52
N LYS A 205 -11.30 18.38 6.33
CA LYS A 205 -11.44 19.18 5.12
C LYS A 205 -10.10 19.82 4.75
N GLY A 206 -9.72 19.71 3.48
CA GLY A 206 -8.45 20.22 2.96
C GLY A 206 -7.26 19.27 3.15
N SER A 207 -7.42 18.13 3.83
CA SER A 207 -6.32 17.17 4.03
C SER A 207 -6.04 16.33 2.77
N TYR A 208 -4.75 16.12 2.51
CA TYR A 208 -4.19 15.22 1.50
C TYR A 208 -2.73 14.88 1.86
N SER A 209 -2.04 14.05 1.08
CA SER A 209 -0.65 13.66 1.42
C SER A 209 0.34 14.83 1.48
N GLY A 210 0.04 15.99 0.88
CA GLY A 210 0.90 17.17 0.91
C GLY A 210 0.56 18.19 2.00
N GLY A 211 -0.51 18.01 2.77
CA GLY A 211 -0.88 18.96 3.82
C GLY A 211 -2.22 18.69 4.51
N GLY A 212 -2.48 19.44 5.59
CA GLY A 212 -3.67 19.29 6.43
C GLY A 212 -3.59 18.12 7.42
N VAL A 213 -4.62 17.99 8.25
CA VAL A 213 -4.71 16.93 9.27
C VAL A 213 -5.65 15.84 8.77
N GLY A 214 -5.12 14.69 8.39
CA GLY A 214 -5.97 13.61 7.92
C GLY A 214 -5.21 12.36 7.53
N GLY A 215 -5.83 11.22 7.79
CA GLY A 215 -5.25 9.95 7.43
C GLY A 215 -4.04 9.55 8.28
N ILE A 216 -3.39 8.48 7.83
CA ILE A 216 -2.26 7.82 8.48
C ILE A 216 -1.35 7.28 7.37
N GLY A 217 -0.04 7.53 7.49
CA GLY A 217 0.94 7.06 6.52
C GLY A 217 1.83 5.95 7.06
N ASN A 218 1.98 4.87 6.28
CA ASN A 218 3.04 3.87 6.41
C ASN A 218 3.21 3.27 7.82
N TRP A 219 2.10 2.91 8.48
CA TRP A 219 2.18 2.10 9.69
C TRP A 219 2.44 0.66 9.31
N GLN A 220 3.53 0.11 9.83
CA GLN A 220 3.92 -1.26 9.53
C GLN A 220 3.69 -2.17 10.72
N PHE A 221 2.84 -3.17 10.52
CA PHE A 221 2.51 -4.19 11.49
C PHE A 221 3.10 -5.53 11.03
N PRO A 222 4.14 -6.06 11.68
CA PRO A 222 4.74 -7.35 11.35
C PRO A 222 3.81 -8.50 11.78
N VAL A 223 2.81 -8.79 10.95
CA VAL A 223 1.77 -9.79 11.23
C VAL A 223 2.11 -11.18 10.71
N PHE A 224 3.13 -11.30 9.85
CA PHE A 224 3.57 -12.55 9.26
C PHE A 224 4.88 -13.03 9.89
N GLY A 225 5.09 -14.34 9.91
CA GLY A 225 6.33 -14.94 10.37
C GLY A 225 7.53 -14.65 9.45
N ASP A 226 8.69 -15.16 9.83
CA ASP A 226 9.91 -14.97 9.05
C ASP A 226 9.83 -15.69 7.69
N LYS A 227 10.36 -15.04 6.66
CA LYS A 227 10.61 -15.60 5.32
C LYS A 227 9.38 -16.18 4.61
N LYS A 228 8.20 -15.57 4.80
CA LYS A 228 6.96 -16.00 4.15
C LYS A 228 6.89 -15.59 2.68
N ASN A 229 6.48 -16.54 1.83
CA ASN A 229 6.35 -16.34 0.38
C ASN A 229 4.90 -16.24 -0.08
N ARG A 230 3.95 -16.57 0.79
CA ARG A 230 2.51 -16.40 0.54
C ARG A 230 1.91 -15.58 1.64
N ALA A 231 1.00 -14.69 1.27
CA ALA A 231 0.19 -13.98 2.22
C ALA A 231 -1.22 -13.78 1.68
N VAL A 232 -2.19 -13.93 2.58
CA VAL A 232 -3.57 -13.48 2.36
C VAL A 232 -3.90 -12.48 3.44
N LEU A 233 -4.39 -11.32 3.03
CA LEU A 233 -4.90 -10.26 3.88
C LEU A 233 -6.39 -10.10 3.58
N SER A 234 -7.25 -10.24 4.58
CA SER A 234 -8.66 -9.86 4.49
C SER A 234 -8.97 -8.77 5.51
N TYR A 235 -9.80 -7.79 5.13
CA TYR A 235 -10.38 -6.82 6.05
C TYR A 235 -11.64 -6.21 5.47
N GLU A 236 -12.44 -5.58 6.32
CA GLU A 236 -13.55 -4.74 5.91
C GLU A 236 -13.17 -3.27 6.01
N VAL A 237 -13.53 -2.51 4.98
CA VAL A 237 -13.39 -1.05 4.95
C VAL A 237 -14.75 -0.41 4.69
N GLY A 238 -15.08 0.58 5.51
CA GLY A 238 -16.25 1.42 5.38
C GLY A 238 -15.86 2.85 5.09
N PHE A 239 -16.69 3.55 4.33
CA PHE A 239 -16.57 4.98 4.09
C PHE A 239 -17.79 5.68 4.69
N SER A 240 -17.61 6.85 5.30
CA SER A 240 -18.74 7.64 5.80
C SER A 240 -19.79 7.90 4.72
N LYS A 241 -21.06 8.06 5.09
CA LYS A 241 -22.21 8.11 4.15
C LYS A 241 -22.04 9.11 3.00
N ASP A 242 -21.45 10.26 3.25
CA ASP A 242 -21.25 11.35 2.28
C ASP A 242 -19.78 11.50 1.87
N PHE A 243 -19.01 10.41 1.91
CA PHE A 243 -17.59 10.42 1.54
C PHE A 243 -17.42 10.81 0.06
N ASP A 244 -16.80 11.96 -0.17
CA ASP A 244 -16.38 12.40 -1.50
C ASP A 244 -15.02 11.79 -1.82
N PHE A 245 -14.97 10.93 -2.84
CA PHE A 245 -13.75 10.23 -3.24
C PHE A 245 -12.73 11.14 -3.94
N VAL A 246 -13.14 12.32 -4.42
CA VAL A 246 -12.29 13.30 -5.11
C VAL A 246 -11.48 12.61 -6.22
N LYS A 247 -10.15 12.73 -6.23
CA LYS A 247 -9.27 12.09 -7.23
C LYS A 247 -8.67 10.76 -6.76
N GLY A 248 -8.84 10.44 -5.48
CA GLY A 248 -8.36 9.19 -4.90
C GLY A 248 -7.57 9.34 -3.61
N GLY A 249 -7.25 8.18 -3.04
CA GLY A 249 -6.48 8.06 -1.81
C GLY A 249 -6.02 6.64 -1.56
N LYS A 250 -5.18 6.46 -0.55
CA LYS A 250 -4.58 5.16 -0.20
C LYS A 250 -5.46 4.38 0.78
N LEU A 251 -5.32 3.06 0.73
CA LEU A 251 -5.90 2.11 1.68
C LEU A 251 -4.84 1.08 2.10
N PRO A 252 -5.04 0.38 3.23
CA PRO A 252 -4.13 -0.66 3.69
C PRO A 252 -3.88 -1.77 2.66
N GLY A 253 -2.71 -2.40 2.73
CA GLY A 253 -2.38 -3.57 1.91
C GLY A 253 -1.13 -4.30 2.38
N LEU A 254 -0.76 -5.36 1.67
CA LEU A 254 0.42 -6.17 1.99
C LEU A 254 1.73 -5.40 1.74
N PHE A 255 2.74 -5.71 2.55
CA PHE A 255 4.10 -5.22 2.42
C PHE A 255 5.11 -6.36 2.62
N GLY A 256 6.23 -6.27 1.92
CA GLY A 256 7.35 -7.17 2.12
C GLY A 256 8.69 -6.47 2.06
N GLY A 257 9.68 -7.03 2.75
CA GLY A 257 11.04 -6.50 2.83
C GLY A 257 11.24 -5.41 3.88
N ASP A 258 12.19 -4.51 3.65
CA ASP A 258 12.59 -3.50 4.64
C ASP A 258 11.68 -2.26 4.63
N ALA A 259 11.03 -1.98 5.76
CA ALA A 259 10.17 -0.82 6.00
C ALA A 259 10.90 0.54 5.88
N GLY A 260 12.22 0.56 6.01
CA GLY A 260 13.08 1.72 5.82
C GLY A 260 13.46 2.00 4.37
N SER A 261 13.36 0.99 3.50
CA SER A 261 13.92 1.02 2.14
C SER A 261 13.03 1.67 1.07
N GLY A 262 11.81 2.10 1.40
CA GLY A 262 10.91 2.80 0.47
C GLY A 262 9.65 2.01 0.11
N CYS A 263 9.45 1.76 -1.18
CA CYS A 263 8.26 1.15 -1.79
C CYS A 263 6.96 1.88 -1.49
N THR A 264 7.06 3.18 -1.21
CA THR A 264 5.97 4.11 -0.96
C THR A 264 6.45 5.54 -1.29
N GLY A 265 5.53 6.44 -1.64
CA GLY A 265 5.81 7.87 -1.73
C GLY A 265 6.86 8.26 -2.78
N GLY A 266 6.83 7.64 -3.96
CA GLY A 266 7.76 7.95 -5.07
C GLY A 266 9.18 7.42 -4.84
N ARG A 267 9.33 6.33 -4.08
CA ARG A 267 10.63 5.71 -3.81
C ARG A 267 10.52 4.22 -4.10
N ALA A 268 10.89 3.81 -5.30
CA ALA A 268 11.03 2.41 -5.65
C ALA A 268 12.32 1.84 -5.04
N SER A 269 12.33 0.53 -4.77
CA SER A 269 13.49 -0.15 -4.18
C SER A 269 13.43 -1.64 -4.48
N THR A 270 14.59 -2.28 -4.55
CA THR A 270 14.72 -3.74 -4.66
C THR A 270 14.68 -4.45 -3.30
N ASN A 271 14.67 -3.69 -2.20
CA ASN A 271 14.70 -4.23 -0.83
C ASN A 271 13.29 -4.38 -0.21
N CYS A 272 12.25 -4.00 -0.94
CA CYS A 272 10.87 -4.12 -0.50
C CYS A 272 9.90 -4.24 -1.68
N PHE A 273 8.63 -4.47 -1.38
CA PHE A 273 7.49 -4.18 -2.25
C PHE A 273 6.29 -3.75 -1.41
N SER A 274 5.33 -3.06 -2.00
CA SER A 274 4.05 -2.78 -1.34
C SER A 274 2.87 -2.96 -2.29
N LEU A 275 1.74 -3.44 -1.77
CA LEU A 275 0.53 -3.77 -2.52
C LEU A 275 -0.67 -3.05 -1.92
N ARG A 276 -0.54 -1.76 -1.62
CA ARG A 276 -1.62 -0.96 -1.05
C ARG A 276 -2.80 -0.90 -2.01
N LEU A 277 -4.01 -0.79 -1.46
CA LEU A 277 -5.16 -0.44 -2.27
C LEU A 277 -5.25 1.07 -2.47
N MET A 278 -6.02 1.48 -3.47
CA MET A 278 -6.43 2.86 -3.65
C MET A 278 -7.91 2.93 -4.02
N TRP A 279 -8.56 4.00 -3.57
CA TRP A 279 -9.74 4.51 -4.24
C TRP A 279 -9.31 5.60 -5.23
N ARG A 280 -10.14 5.82 -6.24
CA ARG A 280 -10.07 6.87 -7.26
C ARG A 280 -11.41 7.60 -7.34
N ASP A 281 -11.54 8.51 -8.29
CA ASP A 281 -12.79 9.21 -8.58
C ASP A 281 -13.99 8.25 -8.59
N LYS A 282 -15.09 8.70 -7.99
CA LYS A 282 -16.34 7.93 -7.83
C LYS A 282 -16.17 6.57 -7.15
N GLY A 283 -15.13 6.41 -6.34
CA GLY A 283 -14.87 5.19 -5.57
C GLY A 283 -14.22 4.07 -6.37
N ALA A 284 -13.82 4.28 -7.64
CA ALA A 284 -13.14 3.25 -8.42
C ALA A 284 -11.91 2.71 -7.68
N GLY A 285 -11.80 1.39 -7.57
CA GLY A 285 -10.73 0.73 -6.83
C GLY A 285 -9.56 0.28 -7.71
N GLU A 286 -8.37 0.18 -7.14
CA GLU A 286 -7.18 -0.43 -7.76
C GLU A 286 -6.28 -1.07 -6.70
N VAL A 287 -5.42 -2.02 -7.11
CA VAL A 287 -4.17 -2.27 -6.38
C VAL A 287 -3.13 -1.27 -6.88
N TYR A 288 -2.51 -0.54 -5.96
CA TYR A 288 -1.43 0.39 -6.24
C TYR A 288 -0.10 -0.18 -5.74
N ALA A 289 0.63 -0.82 -6.65
CA ALA A 289 1.75 -1.68 -6.33
C ALA A 289 3.10 -1.00 -6.55
N TYR A 290 3.99 -1.06 -5.57
CA TYR A 290 5.43 -0.86 -5.77
C TYR A 290 6.06 -2.23 -5.91
N ILE A 291 6.30 -2.65 -7.14
CA ILE A 291 6.91 -3.93 -7.51
C ILE A 291 7.89 -3.69 -8.67
N PRO A 292 8.91 -4.55 -8.82
CA PRO A 292 9.70 -4.58 -10.04
C PRO A 292 8.82 -4.75 -11.29
N THR A 293 9.17 -4.05 -12.37
CA THR A 293 8.48 -4.13 -13.67
C THR A 293 9.45 -4.56 -14.77
N TYR A 294 8.93 -5.09 -15.87
CA TYR A 294 9.72 -5.59 -16.99
C TYR A 294 9.05 -5.25 -18.34
N SER A 295 9.79 -5.43 -19.43
CA SER A 295 9.30 -5.12 -20.78
C SER A 295 8.01 -5.87 -21.12
N GLY A 296 6.97 -5.14 -21.53
CA GLY A 296 5.66 -5.72 -21.85
C GLY A 296 4.74 -5.98 -20.64
N PHE A 297 5.17 -5.69 -19.41
CA PHE A 297 4.29 -5.76 -18.23
C PHE A 297 3.32 -4.58 -18.16
N CYS A 298 3.80 -3.39 -18.53
CA CYS A 298 3.07 -2.13 -18.42
C CYS A 298 2.32 -1.81 -19.72
N GLY A 299 1.04 -1.45 -19.60
CA GLY A 299 0.22 -0.86 -20.64
C GLY A 299 0.33 0.67 -20.71
N THR A 300 -0.38 1.27 -21.65
CA THR A 300 -0.31 2.71 -21.95
C THR A 300 -1.29 3.57 -21.14
N SER A 301 -2.27 2.96 -20.47
CA SER A 301 -3.26 3.67 -19.66
C SER A 301 -3.79 2.82 -18.52
N ALA A 302 -4.23 3.48 -17.45
CA ALA A 302 -4.86 2.83 -16.30
C ALA A 302 -6.35 2.58 -16.57
N GLY A 303 -6.80 1.35 -16.32
CA GLY A 303 -8.19 0.97 -16.45
C GLY A 303 -8.41 -0.48 -15.99
N PRO A 304 -9.63 -1.02 -16.15
CA PRO A 304 -9.90 -2.42 -15.86
C PRO A 304 -9.08 -3.30 -16.80
N THR A 305 -8.57 -4.43 -16.30
CA THR A 305 -7.76 -5.40 -17.06
C THR A 305 -6.42 -4.82 -17.59
N THR A 306 -5.91 -3.75 -17.00
CA THR A 306 -4.63 -3.15 -17.39
C THR A 306 -3.71 -2.92 -16.19
N VAL A 307 -2.40 -3.00 -16.44
CA VAL A 307 -1.36 -2.54 -15.51
C VAL A 307 -0.78 -1.25 -16.09
N PHE A 308 -0.86 -0.16 -15.34
CA PHE A 308 -0.27 1.14 -15.72
C PHE A 308 0.85 1.51 -14.77
N CYS A 309 2.08 1.48 -15.26
CA CYS A 309 3.28 1.85 -14.50
C CYS A 309 3.51 3.37 -14.62
N HIS A 310 3.34 4.08 -13.50
CA HIS A 310 3.57 5.53 -13.46
C HIS A 310 5.06 5.81 -13.49
N GLN A 311 5.49 6.93 -14.09
CA GLN A 311 6.89 7.39 -14.12
C GLN A 311 7.37 7.88 -12.73
N ASP A 312 8.60 8.38 -12.62
CA ASP A 312 9.16 9.03 -11.42
C ASP A 312 9.09 8.16 -10.14
N ASP A 313 9.39 6.87 -10.28
CA ASP A 313 9.37 5.90 -9.18
C ASP A 313 8.02 5.79 -8.46
N PHE A 314 6.92 6.22 -9.08
CA PHE A 314 5.58 5.94 -8.58
C PHE A 314 5.19 4.48 -8.82
N GLY A 315 4.23 3.99 -8.03
CA GLY A 315 3.77 2.59 -8.13
C GLY A 315 2.92 2.37 -9.38
N ALA A 316 2.69 1.11 -9.75
CA ALA A 316 1.78 0.72 -10.81
C ALA A 316 0.32 0.73 -10.33
N SER A 317 -0.58 1.30 -11.14
CA SER A 317 -2.03 1.14 -10.99
C SER A 317 -2.47 -0.14 -11.70
N ILE A 318 -3.01 -1.08 -10.95
CA ILE A 318 -3.44 -2.39 -11.45
C ILE A 318 -4.96 -2.45 -11.45
N ASP A 319 -5.54 -2.74 -12.61
CA ASP A 319 -6.97 -2.99 -12.82
C ASP A 319 -7.87 -1.89 -12.24
N ARG A 320 -7.47 -0.63 -12.43
CA ARG A 320 -8.20 0.52 -11.92
C ARG A 320 -9.65 0.52 -12.45
N GLY A 321 -10.61 0.52 -11.53
CA GLY A 321 -12.04 0.54 -11.86
C GLY A 321 -12.62 -0.82 -12.21
N SER A 322 -11.90 -1.92 -11.99
CA SER A 322 -12.45 -3.29 -12.03
C SER A 322 -13.51 -3.53 -10.94
N PHE A 323 -13.51 -2.69 -9.90
CA PHE A 323 -14.50 -2.61 -8.83
C PHE A 323 -14.61 -1.17 -8.32
N SER A 324 -15.61 -0.90 -7.48
CA SER A 324 -15.76 0.39 -6.80
C SER A 324 -16.14 0.22 -5.34
N PHE A 325 -15.64 1.11 -4.50
CA PHE A 325 -16.11 1.33 -3.15
C PHE A 325 -17.36 2.22 -3.16
N ALA A 326 -18.25 2.02 -2.19
CA ALA A 326 -19.43 2.84 -2.00
C ALA A 326 -19.36 3.56 -0.65
N ALA A 327 -19.79 4.82 -0.63
CA ALA A 327 -19.96 5.57 0.60
C ALA A 327 -21.14 5.02 1.41
N GLY A 328 -21.01 4.96 2.73
CA GLY A 328 -22.06 4.52 3.64
C GLY A 328 -22.29 3.01 3.74
N SER A 329 -21.37 2.18 3.22
CA SER A 329 -21.45 0.73 3.32
C SER A 329 -20.09 0.09 3.57
N TRP A 330 -20.09 -1.08 4.20
CA TRP A 330 -18.91 -1.92 4.34
C TRP A 330 -18.56 -2.66 3.05
N THR A 331 -17.27 -2.72 2.73
CA THR A 331 -16.72 -3.52 1.65
C THR A 331 -15.66 -4.46 2.23
N THR A 332 -15.86 -5.77 2.10
CA THR A 332 -14.82 -6.77 2.38
C THR A 332 -13.84 -6.82 1.21
N VAL A 333 -12.55 -6.69 1.48
CA VAL A 333 -11.47 -6.88 0.51
C VAL A 333 -10.55 -8.00 0.97
N THR A 334 -10.17 -8.89 0.06
CA THR A 334 -9.19 -9.95 0.32
C THR A 334 -8.10 -9.94 -0.73
N GLN A 335 -6.87 -9.64 -0.32
CA GLN A 335 -5.68 -9.60 -1.17
C GLN A 335 -4.87 -10.88 -1.00
N VAL A 336 -4.47 -11.49 -2.11
CA VAL A 336 -3.59 -12.66 -2.16
C VAL A 336 -2.29 -12.26 -2.85
N ALA A 337 -1.15 -12.57 -2.23
CA ALA A 337 0.17 -12.43 -2.85
C ALA A 337 0.98 -13.72 -2.69
N ILE A 338 1.44 -14.28 -3.80
CA ILE A 338 2.35 -15.43 -3.85
C ILE A 338 3.60 -14.99 -4.60
N LEU A 339 4.72 -14.93 -3.89
CA LEU A 339 5.96 -14.41 -4.45
C LEU A 339 6.48 -15.30 -5.58
N ASN A 340 7.13 -14.66 -6.56
CA ASN A 340 7.82 -15.35 -7.64
C ASN A 340 8.89 -16.32 -7.12
N SER A 341 9.09 -17.42 -7.85
CA SER A 341 9.97 -18.52 -7.44
C SER A 341 11.46 -18.18 -7.52
N ALA A 342 11.84 -17.32 -8.45
CA ALA A 342 13.20 -16.82 -8.63
C ALA A 342 13.19 -15.36 -9.08
N PRO A 343 14.28 -14.59 -8.86
CA PRO A 343 14.36 -13.15 -9.17
C PRO A 343 13.91 -12.71 -10.56
N ASP A 344 14.08 -13.57 -11.56
CA ASP A 344 13.83 -13.33 -12.98
C ASP A 344 12.59 -14.05 -13.49
N LYS A 345 11.80 -14.72 -12.63
CA LYS A 345 10.62 -15.48 -13.05
C LYS A 345 9.35 -14.67 -12.83
N ALA A 346 8.69 -14.31 -13.93
CA ALA A 346 7.37 -13.70 -13.92
C ALA A 346 6.29 -14.77 -13.71
N ASN A 347 6.21 -15.31 -12.49
CA ASN A 347 5.24 -16.34 -12.09
C ASN A 347 4.59 -16.08 -10.72
N GLY A 348 4.80 -14.90 -10.14
CA GLY A 348 4.13 -14.50 -8.91
C GLY A 348 2.65 -14.24 -9.16
N VAL A 349 1.83 -14.49 -8.14
CA VAL A 349 0.38 -14.32 -8.20
C VAL A 349 -0.05 -13.14 -7.33
N LEU A 350 -0.80 -12.21 -7.91
CA LEU A 350 -1.51 -11.14 -7.22
C LEU A 350 -3.00 -11.25 -7.53
N GLU A 351 -3.81 -11.42 -6.49
CA GLU A 351 -5.27 -11.39 -6.65
C GLU A 351 -5.92 -10.45 -5.63
N LEU A 352 -7.06 -9.89 -6.02
CA LEU A 352 -7.94 -9.14 -5.13
C LEU A 352 -9.38 -9.62 -5.29
N TYR A 353 -10.01 -9.89 -4.16
CA TYR A 353 -11.43 -10.22 -4.07
C TYR A 353 -12.17 -9.07 -3.38
N VAL A 354 -13.38 -8.79 -3.86
CA VAL A 354 -14.35 -7.90 -3.19
C VAL A 354 -15.57 -8.74 -2.84
N GLY A 355 -15.83 -8.87 -1.54
CA GLY A 355 -16.63 -9.99 -1.04
C GLY A 355 -15.99 -11.31 -1.47
N GLU A 356 -16.74 -12.16 -2.16
CA GLU A 356 -16.27 -13.46 -2.67
C GLU A 356 -15.89 -13.43 -4.15
N LYS A 357 -15.99 -12.28 -4.82
CA LYS A 357 -15.75 -12.14 -6.26
C LYS A 357 -14.30 -11.71 -6.52
N ALA A 358 -13.56 -12.49 -7.30
CA ALA A 358 -12.26 -12.07 -7.85
C ALA A 358 -12.47 -10.88 -8.81
N VAL A 359 -11.81 -9.77 -8.52
CA VAL A 359 -11.88 -8.53 -9.33
C VAL A 359 -10.55 -8.19 -9.99
N ILE A 360 -9.44 -8.71 -9.46
CA ILE A 360 -8.09 -8.57 -10.03
C ILE A 360 -7.41 -9.94 -9.96
N GLN A 361 -6.81 -10.37 -11.07
CA GLN A 361 -6.05 -11.62 -11.16
C GLN A 361 -4.85 -11.44 -12.09
N LEU A 362 -3.64 -11.50 -11.53
CA LEU A 362 -2.37 -11.51 -12.25
C LEU A 362 -1.53 -12.70 -11.82
N ASP A 363 -0.96 -13.42 -12.77
CA ASP A 363 -0.14 -14.63 -12.56
C ASP A 363 1.30 -14.50 -13.08
N ASN A 364 1.65 -13.32 -13.60
CA ASN A 364 2.95 -13.01 -14.20
C ASN A 364 3.73 -11.94 -13.42
N VAL A 365 3.53 -11.86 -12.10
CA VAL A 365 4.12 -10.79 -11.27
C VAL A 365 5.55 -11.14 -10.83
N ILE A 366 6.45 -10.16 -10.89
CA ILE A 366 7.75 -10.21 -10.17
C ILE A 366 7.65 -9.29 -8.97
N PHE A 367 7.48 -9.86 -7.78
CA PHE A 367 7.42 -9.07 -6.53
C PHE A 367 8.80 -8.70 -6.02
N ARG A 368 9.81 -9.54 -6.31
CA ARG A 368 11.18 -9.35 -5.83
C ARG A 368 12.23 -9.78 -6.86
N THR A 369 13.30 -9.02 -6.91
CA THR A 369 14.57 -9.40 -7.57
C THR A 369 15.67 -9.72 -6.54
N ASN A 370 15.51 -9.26 -5.30
CA ASN A 370 16.34 -9.64 -4.15
C ASN A 370 15.68 -10.81 -3.41
N THR A 371 16.36 -11.96 -3.32
CA THR A 371 15.85 -13.18 -2.66
C THR A 371 15.71 -13.06 -1.14
N SER A 372 16.24 -11.99 -0.54
CA SER A 372 16.08 -11.70 0.90
C SER A 372 14.76 -10.98 1.23
N VAL A 373 13.98 -10.58 0.21
CA VAL A 373 12.69 -9.90 0.39
C VAL A 373 11.57 -10.92 0.50
N PHE A 374 10.79 -10.87 1.56
CA PHE A 374 9.65 -11.76 1.84
C PHE A 374 8.44 -10.93 2.26
N VAL A 375 7.21 -11.47 2.18
CA VAL A 375 6.05 -10.80 2.76
C VAL A 375 6.22 -10.83 4.28
N ASN A 376 6.03 -9.70 4.96
CA ASN A 376 6.25 -9.63 6.41
C ASN A 376 5.28 -8.71 7.17
N ALA A 377 4.58 -7.80 6.50
CA ALA A 377 3.73 -6.84 7.20
C ALA A 377 2.43 -6.49 6.47
N LEU A 378 1.47 -6.00 7.26
CA LEU A 378 0.45 -5.07 6.78
C LEU A 378 1.07 -3.66 6.78
N THR A 379 0.98 -2.95 5.66
CA THR A 379 1.18 -1.49 5.64
C THR A 379 -0.17 -0.80 5.71
N PHE A 380 -0.52 -0.32 6.91
CA PHE A 380 -1.70 0.50 7.12
C PHE A 380 -1.38 1.94 6.71
N SER A 381 -1.92 2.34 5.56
CA SER A 381 -1.67 3.65 4.96
C SER A 381 -2.95 4.12 4.32
N THR A 382 -3.58 5.15 4.88
CA THR A 382 -4.78 5.74 4.30
C THR A 382 -4.79 7.25 4.40
N PHE A 383 -5.02 7.92 3.28
CA PHE A 383 -5.05 9.39 3.15
C PHE A 383 -5.54 9.73 1.74
N PHE A 384 -6.16 10.89 1.59
CA PHE A 384 -6.38 11.51 0.28
C PHE A 384 -5.04 11.78 -0.39
N GLY A 385 -4.86 11.26 -1.61
CA GLY A 385 -3.54 10.83 -2.05
C GLY A 385 -3.18 11.24 -3.46
N GLY A 386 -2.16 12.08 -3.53
CA GLY A 386 -1.60 12.82 -4.66
C GLY A 386 -0.89 14.04 -4.06
N SER A 387 0.06 14.65 -4.76
CA SER A 387 0.91 15.70 -4.17
C SER A 387 0.35 17.11 -4.34
N THR A 388 -0.88 17.25 -4.82
CA THR A 388 -1.53 18.51 -5.21
C THR A 388 -2.87 18.69 -4.50
N THR A 389 -3.30 19.95 -4.36
CA THR A 389 -4.49 20.34 -3.58
C THR A 389 -5.81 19.86 -4.16
N ASP A 390 -5.84 19.49 -5.44
CA ASP A 390 -6.99 18.87 -6.13
C ASP A 390 -7.29 17.43 -5.68
N TYR A 391 -6.44 16.85 -4.81
CA TYR A 391 -6.74 15.61 -4.09
C TYR A 391 -7.37 15.85 -2.72
N ALA A 392 -7.44 17.09 -2.24
CA ALA A 392 -7.84 17.38 -0.87
C ALA A 392 -9.29 16.99 -0.56
N ALA A 393 -9.52 16.45 0.63
CA ALA A 393 -10.85 16.15 1.14
C ALA A 393 -11.74 17.41 1.10
N THR A 394 -12.95 17.30 0.56
CA THR A 394 -13.86 18.44 0.40
C THR A 394 -14.64 18.77 1.68
N ALA A 395 -14.72 17.82 2.61
CA ALA A 395 -15.31 17.93 3.94
C ALA A 395 -14.53 17.08 4.95
N ASP A 396 -14.84 17.27 6.24
CA ASP A 396 -14.46 16.29 7.26
C ASP A 396 -15.15 14.96 6.94
N CYS A 397 -14.38 13.89 6.85
CA CYS A 397 -14.88 12.56 6.49
C CYS A 397 -14.05 11.47 7.16
N TRP A 398 -14.53 10.23 7.04
CA TRP A 398 -13.97 9.10 7.78
C TRP A 398 -13.93 7.82 6.95
N THR A 399 -12.94 6.99 7.27
CA THR A 399 -12.97 5.56 6.94
C THR A 399 -12.99 4.75 8.22
N TYR A 400 -13.56 3.55 8.11
CA TYR A 400 -13.72 2.60 9.20
C TYR A 400 -13.09 1.27 8.80
N TYR A 401 -12.50 0.57 9.76
CA TYR A 401 -11.85 -0.73 9.51
C TYR A 401 -12.19 -1.73 10.61
N ARG A 402 -12.45 -2.98 10.21
CA ARG A 402 -12.69 -4.11 11.10
C ARG A 402 -12.32 -5.44 10.43
N ASN A 403 -12.39 -6.53 11.20
CA ASN A 403 -12.26 -7.90 10.70
C ASN A 403 -10.96 -8.18 9.94
N PHE A 404 -9.82 -7.63 10.40
CA PHE A 404 -8.51 -7.97 9.85
C PHE A 404 -8.19 -9.45 10.11
N GLN A 405 -7.86 -10.18 9.05
CA GLN A 405 -7.46 -11.58 9.10
C GLN A 405 -6.26 -11.81 8.18
N PHE A 406 -5.30 -12.61 8.66
CA PHE A 406 -4.02 -12.82 8.00
C PHE A 406 -3.69 -14.30 7.91
N PHE A 407 -3.24 -14.72 6.72
CA PHE A 407 -2.76 -16.08 6.46
C PHE A 407 -1.42 -16.03 5.74
N GLU A 408 -0.58 -17.03 5.96
CA GLU A 408 0.77 -17.10 5.42
C GLU A 408 1.13 -18.49 4.90
N GLY A 409 2.15 -18.56 4.06
CA GLY A 409 2.72 -19.82 3.59
C GLY A 409 4.17 -19.69 3.17
N ASP A 410 4.89 -20.81 3.25
CA ASP A 410 6.34 -20.84 3.08
C ASP A 410 6.76 -21.02 1.62
N ALA A 411 5.97 -21.72 0.81
CA ALA A 411 6.35 -22.01 -0.57
C ALA A 411 6.16 -20.79 -1.48
N ALA A 412 7.15 -20.47 -2.32
CA ALA A 412 6.96 -19.53 -3.42
C ALA A 412 5.98 -20.09 -4.48
N SER A 413 5.71 -19.30 -5.52
CA SER A 413 4.90 -19.75 -6.65
C SER A 413 5.51 -20.99 -7.30
N SER A 414 4.67 -21.96 -7.66
CA SER A 414 5.04 -23.12 -8.47
C SER A 414 4.54 -23.00 -9.91
N ALA A 415 3.94 -21.85 -10.28
CA ALA A 415 3.43 -21.62 -11.62
C ALA A 415 4.58 -21.50 -12.63
N ASN A 416 4.29 -21.83 -13.88
CA ASN A 416 5.18 -21.53 -14.99
C ASN A 416 5.17 -20.01 -15.23
N GLY A 417 6.31 -19.45 -15.61
CA GLY A 417 6.40 -18.04 -15.98
C GLY A 417 7.61 -17.77 -16.86
N SER A 418 7.51 -16.72 -17.66
CA SER A 418 8.61 -16.29 -18.52
C SER A 418 9.80 -15.80 -17.69
N THR A 419 11.01 -16.01 -18.19
CA THR A 419 12.19 -15.30 -17.70
C THR A 419 12.14 -13.84 -18.15
N GLN A 420 12.28 -12.89 -17.23
CA GLN A 420 12.21 -11.46 -17.47
C GLN A 420 13.30 -10.73 -16.70
N ALA A 421 13.84 -9.68 -17.31
CA ALA A 421 14.73 -8.74 -16.63
C ALA A 421 13.90 -7.61 -16.01
N ALA A 422 13.57 -7.74 -14.72
CA ALA A 422 12.79 -6.74 -14.00
C ALA A 422 13.66 -5.70 -13.29
N LYS A 423 13.16 -4.47 -13.17
CA LYS A 423 13.81 -3.37 -12.44
C LYS A 423 12.83 -2.75 -11.46
N ALA A 424 13.33 -2.25 -10.34
CA ALA A 424 12.52 -1.44 -9.42
C ALA A 424 12.37 -0.04 -10.01
N GLY A 425 11.16 0.51 -9.95
CA GLY A 425 10.83 1.77 -10.61
C GLY A 425 10.50 1.55 -12.10
N SER A 426 9.93 2.57 -12.72
CA SER A 426 9.51 2.62 -14.13
C SER A 426 10.47 3.41 -14.99
#